data_AF-A0A8J2K9C5-F1
#
_entry.id   AF-A0A8J2K9C5-F1
#
_cell.length_a   1.000
_cell.length_b   1.000
_cell.length_c   1.000
_cell.angle_alpha   90.00
_cell.angle_beta   90.00
_cell.angle_gamma   90.00
#
_symmetry.space_group_name_H-M   'P 1'
#
loop_
_entity.id
_entity.type
_entity.pdbx_description
1 polymer ?
#
loop_
_entity_poly.entity_id
_entity_poly.type
_entity_poly.pdbx_seq_one_letter_code
_entity_poly.pdbx_strand_id
1 'polypeptide(L)'
;MYMRLHSERESAAVYGLTRSVLQRWKRRNVEEIPAVLSQGSIKRIFNAAQENLILQFIFELAEKFYAMTRRSLAELAYTLAEENSLPHKFKNGVAGCDWVASFLLWHKDTLSLRTGTPLSLIRVQSFTKQNVYRIFDILETIIAEKGFKAETIFNLDATGLSVVA
;
A
#
# COMPACT_ATOMS: atom_id res chain seq x y z
N MET A 1 -10.23 31.49 -42.68
CA MET A 1 -8.95 30.90 -42.23
C MET A 1 -8.90 29.47 -42.74
N TYR A 2 -8.28 29.24 -43.90
CA TYR A 2 -8.24 27.90 -44.52
C TYR A 2 -7.26 27.02 -43.74
N MET A 3 -7.75 25.92 -43.14
CA MET A 3 -6.88 24.88 -42.61
C MET A 3 -6.09 24.27 -43.78
N ARG A 4 -4.77 24.46 -43.76
CA ARG A 4 -3.87 23.80 -44.71
C ARG A 4 -3.97 22.29 -44.46
N LEU A 5 -4.39 21.53 -45.47
CA LEU A 5 -4.35 20.07 -45.40
C LEU A 5 -2.88 19.64 -45.45
N HIS A 6 -2.28 19.43 -44.29
CA HIS A 6 -0.93 18.89 -44.18
C HIS A 6 -0.91 17.42 -44.61
N SER A 7 0.12 17.04 -45.37
CA SER A 7 0.32 15.62 -45.70
C SER A 7 0.67 14.82 -44.44
N GLU A 8 0.40 13.51 -44.42
CA GLU A 8 0.70 12.66 -43.24
C GLU A 8 2.17 12.77 -42.78
N ARG A 9 3.09 13.03 -43.71
CA ARG A 9 4.52 13.21 -43.40
C ARG A 9 4.79 14.54 -42.71
N GLU A 10 4.12 15.58 -43.17
CA GLU A 10 4.27 16.93 -42.62
C GLU A 10 3.66 16.99 -41.22
N SER A 11 2.47 16.42 -41.03
CA SER A 11 1.86 16.28 -39.69
C SER A 11 2.73 15.44 -38.75
N ALA A 12 3.27 14.32 -39.21
CA ALA A 12 4.17 13.48 -38.40
C ALA A 12 5.43 14.24 -37.96
N ALA A 13 6.02 15.04 -38.86
CA ALA A 13 7.20 15.86 -38.57
C ALA A 13 6.88 17.00 -37.57
N VAL A 14 5.75 17.69 -37.75
CA VAL A 14 5.31 18.78 -36.85
C VAL A 14 5.13 18.27 -35.42
N TYR A 15 4.56 17.08 -35.24
CA TYR A 15 4.31 16.50 -33.92
C TYR A 15 5.43 15.59 -33.40
N GLY A 16 6.55 15.45 -34.13
CA GLY A 16 7.66 14.59 -33.73
C GLY A 16 7.31 13.11 -33.60
N LEU A 17 6.29 12.65 -34.34
CA LEU A 17 5.79 11.28 -34.29
C LEU A 17 6.27 10.48 -35.49
N THR A 18 6.56 9.18 -35.31
CA THR A 18 6.79 8.28 -36.45
C THR A 18 5.48 8.10 -37.22
N ARG A 19 5.54 8.03 -38.55
CA ARG A 19 4.38 7.84 -39.43
C ARG A 19 3.50 6.65 -39.03
N SER A 20 4.10 5.57 -38.52
CA SER A 20 3.39 4.38 -38.02
C SER A 20 2.46 4.70 -36.84
N VAL A 21 2.88 5.59 -35.93
CA VAL A 21 2.07 6.07 -34.82
C VAL A 21 0.90 6.89 -35.35
N LEU A 22 1.16 7.85 -36.24
CA LEU A 22 0.08 8.67 -36.81
C LEU A 22 -0.98 7.83 -37.55
N GLN A 23 -0.55 6.84 -38.34
CA GLN A 23 -1.47 5.93 -39.04
C GLN A 23 -2.24 5.03 -38.08
N ARG A 24 -1.59 4.55 -37.01
CA ARG A 24 -2.25 3.77 -35.95
C ARG A 24 -3.34 4.58 -35.25
N TRP A 25 -3.11 5.86 -35.02
CA TRP A 25 -4.07 6.76 -34.38
C TRP A 25 -5.22 7.14 -35.32
N LYS A 26 -4.92 7.38 -36.61
CA LYS A 26 -5.94 7.62 -37.65
C LYS A 26 -6.88 6.43 -37.88
N ARG A 27 -6.38 5.20 -37.67
CA ARG A 27 -7.18 3.96 -37.73
C ARG A 27 -8.04 3.72 -36.49
N ARG A 28 -7.74 4.39 -35.36
CA ARG A 28 -8.62 4.42 -34.20
C ARG A 28 -9.70 5.46 -34.50
N ASN A 29 -10.97 5.07 -34.45
CA ASN A 29 -12.08 6.02 -34.51
C ASN A 29 -11.91 7.02 -33.36
N VAL A 30 -11.74 8.30 -33.69
CA VAL A 30 -11.50 9.38 -32.72
C VAL A 30 -12.75 9.68 -31.89
N GLU A 31 -13.93 9.22 -32.31
CA GLU A 31 -15.18 9.36 -31.54
C GLU A 31 -15.25 8.41 -30.33
N GLU A 32 -14.50 7.32 -30.37
CA GLU A 32 -14.16 6.55 -29.19
C GLU A 32 -12.74 6.97 -28.78
N ILE A 33 -12.62 8.06 -28.04
CA ILE A 33 -11.54 8.16 -27.05
C ILE A 33 -12.06 7.40 -25.84
N PRO A 34 -11.91 6.06 -25.73
CA PRO A 34 -12.00 5.50 -24.40
C PRO A 34 -10.95 6.25 -23.58
N ALA A 35 -11.25 6.57 -22.33
CA ALA A 35 -10.30 7.11 -21.35
C ALA A 35 -9.05 6.19 -21.13
N VAL A 36 -8.82 5.25 -22.04
CA VAL A 36 -7.74 4.28 -22.16
C VAL A 36 -6.74 4.78 -23.23
N LEU A 37 -6.28 6.03 -23.11
CA LEU A 37 -4.91 6.37 -23.54
C LEU A 37 -3.92 5.97 -22.45
N SER A 38 -3.95 4.68 -22.16
CA SER A 38 -3.11 4.12 -21.14
C SER A 38 -2.72 2.71 -21.50
N GLN A 39 -2.01 2.59 -22.61
CA GLN A 39 -1.31 1.34 -22.92
C GLN A 39 -0.23 0.98 -21.88
N GLY A 40 -0.07 1.77 -20.82
CA GLY A 40 0.71 1.45 -19.62
C GLY A 40 0.06 1.84 -18.29
N SER A 41 -1.22 2.23 -18.24
CA SER A 41 -1.89 2.39 -16.93
C SER A 41 -2.37 1.03 -16.48
N ILE A 42 -1.95 0.68 -15.27
CA ILE A 42 -2.40 -0.53 -14.59
C ILE A 42 -3.92 -0.40 -14.43
N LYS A 43 -4.66 -1.28 -15.11
CA LYS A 43 -6.12 -1.28 -15.06
C LYS A 43 -6.56 -1.53 -13.62
N ARG A 44 -7.35 -0.62 -13.07
CA ARG A 44 -8.05 -0.83 -11.79
C ARG A 44 -9.02 -1.99 -11.97
N ILE A 45 -8.85 -3.03 -11.15
CA ILE A 45 -9.71 -4.22 -11.15
C ILE A 45 -11.00 -3.92 -10.37
N PHE A 46 -10.86 -3.17 -9.27
CA PHE A 46 -11.96 -2.74 -8.42
C PHE A 46 -12.43 -1.35 -8.81
N ASN A 47 -13.73 -1.10 -8.61
CA ASN A 47 -14.26 0.27 -8.68
C ASN A 47 -13.91 1.06 -7.41
N ALA A 48 -14.09 2.38 -7.44
CA ALA A 48 -13.75 3.23 -6.30
C ALA A 48 -14.52 2.87 -5.01
N ALA A 49 -15.76 2.38 -5.12
CA ALA A 49 -16.55 1.96 -3.96
C ALA A 49 -15.98 0.69 -3.30
N GLN A 50 -15.59 -0.29 -4.11
CA GLN A 50 -14.94 -1.52 -3.66
C GLN A 50 -13.57 -1.25 -3.05
N GLU A 51 -12.77 -0.37 -3.68
CA GLU A 51 -11.49 0.06 -3.09
C GLU A 51 -11.69 0.72 -1.73
N ASN A 52 -12.72 1.55 -1.58
CA ASN A 52 -13.06 2.17 -0.29
C ASN A 52 -13.48 1.15 0.77
N LEU A 53 -14.21 0.10 0.40
CA LEU A 53 -14.54 -1.00 1.33
C LEU A 53 -13.30 -1.74 1.81
N ILE A 54 -12.34 -2.00 0.89
CA ILE A 54 -11.06 -2.61 1.25
C ILE A 54 -10.29 -1.69 2.22
N LEU A 55 -10.28 -0.38 1.99
CA LEU A 55 -9.65 0.59 2.91
C LEU A 55 -10.30 0.58 4.29
N GLN A 56 -11.63 0.64 4.36
CA GLN A 56 -12.36 0.59 5.63
C GLN A 56 -12.03 -0.68 6.41
N PHE A 57 -12.01 -1.83 5.73
CA PHE A 57 -11.63 -3.09 6.36
C PHE A 57 -10.19 -3.09 6.90
N ILE A 58 -9.24 -2.51 6.16
CA ILE A 58 -7.86 -2.35 6.63
C ILE A 58 -7.81 -1.49 7.90
N PHE A 59 -8.58 -0.39 7.96
CA PHE A 59 -8.62 0.48 9.12
C PHE A 59 -9.26 -0.21 10.34
N GLU A 60 -10.36 -0.95 10.15
CA GLU A 60 -10.98 -1.73 11.23
C GLU A 60 -10.04 -2.79 11.81
N LEU A 61 -9.23 -3.44 10.97
CA LEU A 61 -8.21 -4.37 11.43
C LEU A 61 -7.11 -3.65 12.19
N ALA A 62 -6.67 -2.50 11.70
CA ALA A 62 -5.66 -1.69 12.37
C ALA A 62 -6.12 -1.21 13.77
N GLU A 63 -7.39 -0.79 13.91
CA GLU A 63 -7.99 -0.44 15.20
C GLU A 63 -8.00 -1.61 16.19
N LYS A 64 -8.20 -2.83 15.67
CA LYS A 64 -8.14 -4.08 16.45
C LYS A 64 -6.72 -4.61 16.65
N PHE A 65 -5.69 -3.80 16.37
CA PHE A 65 -4.27 -4.14 16.47
C PHE A 65 -3.80 -5.28 15.53
N TYR A 66 -4.56 -5.55 14.46
CA TYR A 66 -4.16 -6.48 13.41
C TYR A 66 -3.53 -5.72 12.25
N ALA A 67 -2.20 -5.83 12.13
CA ALA A 67 -1.50 -5.28 10.98
C ALA A 67 -1.73 -6.16 9.74
N MET A 68 -2.34 -5.58 8.70
CA MET A 68 -2.48 -6.29 7.43
C MET A 68 -1.15 -6.35 6.70
N THR A 69 -0.73 -7.56 6.32
CA THR A 69 0.47 -7.76 5.51
C THR A 69 0.16 -7.59 4.02
N ARG A 70 1.18 -7.29 3.21
CA ARG A 70 1.03 -7.25 1.74
C ARG A 70 0.47 -8.55 1.16
N ARG A 71 0.83 -9.69 1.76
CA ARG A 71 0.34 -11.00 1.36
C ARG A 71 -1.14 -11.17 1.67
N SER A 72 -1.56 -10.84 2.90
CA SER A 72 -2.97 -10.91 3.28
C SER A 72 -3.84 -9.98 2.44
N LEU A 73 -3.34 -8.79 2.11
CA LEU A 73 -4.01 -7.88 1.16
C LEU A 73 -4.14 -8.50 -0.24
N ALA A 74 -3.11 -9.21 -0.71
CA ALA A 74 -3.14 -9.89 -1.99
C ALA A 74 -4.13 -11.07 -2.02
N GLU A 75 -4.20 -11.84 -0.94
CA GLU A 75 -5.17 -12.93 -0.75
C GLU A 75 -6.60 -12.39 -0.69
N LEU A 76 -6.84 -11.32 0.09
CA LEU A 76 -8.14 -10.65 0.17
C LEU A 76 -8.60 -10.15 -1.21
N ALA A 77 -7.71 -9.50 -1.96
CA ALA A 77 -8.03 -9.00 -3.29
C ALA A 77 -8.34 -10.13 -4.28
N TYR A 78 -7.69 -11.28 -4.16
CA TYR A 78 -8.04 -12.46 -4.96
C TYR A 78 -9.46 -12.92 -4.65
N THR A 79 -9.76 -13.17 -3.37
CA THR A 79 -11.08 -13.63 -2.93
C THR A 79 -12.19 -12.68 -3.36
N LEU A 80 -12.00 -11.37 -3.15
CA LEU A 80 -12.98 -10.36 -3.56
C LEU A 80 -13.18 -10.32 -5.08
N ALA A 81 -12.14 -10.54 -5.86
CA ALA A 81 -12.26 -10.53 -7.31
C ALA A 81 -13.03 -11.77 -7.83
N GLU A 82 -12.80 -12.94 -7.24
CA GLU A 82 -13.53 -14.18 -7.55
C GLU A 82 -15.00 -14.10 -7.11
N GLU A 83 -15.27 -13.67 -5.87
CA GLU A 83 -16.64 -13.55 -5.33
C GLU A 83 -17.50 -12.55 -6.11
N ASN A 84 -16.89 -11.46 -6.59
CA ASN A 84 -17.57 -10.47 -7.42
C ASN A 84 -17.50 -10.78 -8.93
N SER A 85 -16.95 -11.94 -9.32
CA SER A 85 -16.79 -12.37 -10.71
C SER A 85 -16.15 -11.30 -11.61
N LEU A 86 -15.14 -10.59 -11.08
CA LEU A 86 -14.46 -9.52 -11.78
C LEU A 86 -13.41 -10.09 -12.75
N PRO A 87 -13.24 -9.53 -13.95
CA PRO A 87 -12.22 -9.98 -14.88
C PRO A 87 -10.82 -9.61 -14.34
N HIS A 88 -10.07 -10.60 -13.84
CA HIS A 88 -8.73 -10.41 -13.30
C HIS A 88 -7.68 -11.34 -13.92
N LYS A 89 -6.40 -10.98 -13.75
CA LYS A 89 -5.23 -11.80 -14.12
C LYS A 89 -4.56 -12.46 -12.91
N PHE A 90 -5.19 -12.39 -11.74
CA PHE A 90 -4.67 -13.01 -10.53
C PHE A 90 -4.56 -14.53 -10.71
N LYS A 91 -3.59 -15.14 -10.02
CA LYS A 91 -3.28 -16.56 -10.15
C LYS A 91 -2.97 -17.13 -8.77
N ASN A 92 -3.20 -18.43 -8.60
CA ASN A 92 -2.78 -19.19 -7.43
C ASN A 92 -3.32 -18.65 -6.09
N GLY A 93 -4.55 -18.13 -6.06
CA GLY A 93 -5.16 -17.64 -4.82
C GLY A 93 -4.64 -16.30 -4.32
N VAL A 94 -3.82 -15.58 -5.11
CA VAL A 94 -3.21 -14.31 -4.69
C VAL A 94 -3.21 -13.28 -5.81
N ALA A 95 -3.44 -12.02 -5.45
CA ALA A 95 -3.20 -10.90 -6.34
C ALA A 95 -1.69 -10.71 -6.60
N GLY A 96 -1.36 -10.24 -7.81
CA GLY A 96 0.03 -10.02 -8.21
C GLY A 96 0.70 -8.88 -7.41
N CYS A 97 2.03 -8.94 -7.29
CA CYS A 97 2.81 -7.90 -6.61
C CYS A 97 2.57 -6.50 -7.20
N ASP A 98 2.42 -6.40 -8.52
CA ASP A 98 2.15 -5.15 -9.22
C ASP A 98 0.81 -4.53 -8.81
N TRP A 99 -0.20 -5.37 -8.58
CA TRP A 99 -1.52 -4.90 -8.13
C TRP A 99 -1.43 -4.33 -6.72
N VAL A 100 -0.77 -5.03 -5.79
CA VAL A 100 -0.57 -4.55 -4.41
C VAL A 100 0.22 -3.24 -4.40
N ALA A 101 1.30 -3.17 -5.18
CA ALA A 101 2.10 -1.95 -5.29
C ALA A 101 1.28 -0.77 -5.84
N SER A 102 0.44 -1.02 -6.84
CA SER A 102 -0.44 0.00 -7.43
C SER A 102 -1.52 0.46 -6.47
N PHE A 103 -2.16 -0.46 -5.76
CA PHE A 103 -3.16 -0.15 -4.75
C PHE A 103 -2.57 0.76 -3.65
N LEU A 104 -1.40 0.39 -3.14
CA LEU A 104 -0.70 1.21 -2.13
C LEU A 104 -0.24 2.56 -2.69
N LEU A 105 0.16 2.62 -3.97
CA LEU A 105 0.53 3.87 -4.62
C LEU A 105 -0.67 4.82 -4.80
N TRP A 106 -1.83 4.28 -5.17
CA TRP A 106 -3.05 5.07 -5.34
C TRP A 106 -3.61 5.57 -4.00
N HIS A 107 -3.37 4.83 -2.92
CA HIS A 107 -3.83 5.14 -1.57
C HIS A 107 -2.70 5.61 -0.64
N LYS A 108 -1.62 6.17 -1.20
CA LYS A 108 -0.44 6.61 -0.42
C LYS A 108 -0.74 7.71 0.61
N ASP A 109 -1.79 8.48 0.37
CA ASP A 109 -2.19 9.59 1.25
C ASP A 109 -2.98 9.07 2.48
N THR A 110 -3.51 7.84 2.41
CA THR A 110 -4.31 7.21 3.48
C THR A 110 -3.61 6.01 4.12
N LEU A 111 -2.83 5.25 3.35
CA LEU A 111 -2.09 4.07 3.80
C LEU A 111 -0.59 4.36 3.86
N SER A 112 0.04 3.88 4.95
CA SER A 112 1.50 3.88 5.07
C SER A 112 2.01 2.46 5.31
N LEU A 113 3.04 2.08 4.56
CA LEU A 113 3.78 0.84 4.83
C LEU A 113 4.77 1.11 5.96
N ARG A 114 4.65 0.35 7.05
CA ARG A 114 5.59 0.42 8.17
C ARG A 114 6.15 -0.96 8.46
N THR A 115 7.43 -1.01 8.77
CA THR A 115 8.03 -2.17 9.43
C THR A 115 7.79 -1.99 10.92
N GLY A 116 6.71 -2.59 11.42
CA GLY A 116 6.46 -2.62 12.85
C GLY A 116 7.47 -3.52 13.54
N THR A 117 7.93 -3.13 14.73
CA THR A 117 8.58 -4.07 15.64
C THR A 117 7.56 -5.15 16.01
N PRO A 118 7.88 -6.44 15.97
CA PRO A 118 6.94 -7.47 16.38
C PRO A 118 6.59 -7.29 17.86
N LEU A 119 5.43 -6.71 18.14
CA LEU A 119 4.80 -6.79 19.45
C LEU A 119 3.98 -8.08 19.48
N SER A 120 4.23 -8.93 20.47
CA SER A 120 3.34 -10.06 20.72
C SER A 120 1.97 -9.54 21.15
N LEU A 121 0.91 -10.27 20.81
CA LEU A 121 -0.47 -9.94 21.21
C LEU A 121 -0.58 -9.72 22.72
N ILE A 122 0.16 -10.53 23.50
CA ILE A 122 0.23 -10.42 24.96
C ILE A 122 0.78 -9.04 25.39
N ARG A 123 1.80 -8.50 24.71
CA ARG A 123 2.31 -7.15 25.01
C ARG A 123 1.26 -6.09 24.77
N VAL A 124 0.53 -6.16 23.65
CA VAL A 124 -0.56 -5.21 23.36
C VAL A 124 -1.67 -5.31 24.40
N GLN A 125 -2.10 -6.54 24.74
CA GLN A 125 -3.11 -6.78 25.77
C GLN A 125 -2.66 -6.33 27.16
N SER A 126 -1.36 -6.44 27.47
CA SER A 126 -0.80 -5.97 28.73
C SER A 126 -0.66 -4.45 28.81
N PHE A 127 -0.80 -3.72 27.69
CA PHE A 127 -0.67 -2.27 27.60
C PHE A 127 -1.95 -1.55 28.05
N THR A 128 -2.43 -1.86 29.26
CA THR A 128 -3.60 -1.23 29.86
C THR A 128 -3.18 -0.05 30.75
N LYS A 129 -4.09 0.90 30.98
CA LYS A 129 -3.85 2.05 31.86
C LYS A 129 -3.39 1.62 33.26
N GLN A 130 -4.01 0.57 33.82
CA GLN A 130 -3.65 0.03 35.12
C GLN A 130 -2.23 -0.56 35.13
N ASN A 131 -1.88 -1.33 34.09
CA ASN A 131 -0.55 -1.93 34.01
C ASN A 131 0.55 -0.89 33.78
N VAL A 132 0.27 0.13 32.97
CA VAL A 132 1.19 1.25 32.74
C VAL A 132 1.44 2.00 34.04
N TYR A 133 0.40 2.37 34.80
CA TYR A 133 0.59 3.02 36.09
C TYR A 133 1.36 2.16 37.06
N ARG A 134 1.03 0.87 37.15
CA ARG A 134 1.76 -0.06 38.01
C ARG A 134 3.25 -0.11 37.68
N ILE A 135 3.63 -0.06 36.40
CA ILE A 135 5.04 -0.02 35.98
C ILE A 135 5.71 1.27 36.47
N PHE A 136 5.05 2.42 36.32
CA PHE A 136 5.60 3.71 36.78
C PHE A 136 5.67 3.80 38.30
N ASP A 137 4.68 3.29 39.02
CA ASP A 137 4.69 3.25 40.49
C ASP A 137 5.89 2.42 41.01
N ILE A 138 6.14 1.26 40.39
CA ILE A 138 7.30 0.42 40.72
C ILE A 138 8.60 1.14 40.40
N LEU A 139 8.68 1.80 39.24
CA LEU A 139 9.87 2.54 38.83
C LEU A 139 10.17 3.70 39.80
N GLU A 140 9.16 4.48 40.15
CA GLU A 140 9.28 5.60 41.10
C GLU A 140 9.73 5.11 42.47
N THR A 141 9.15 4.02 42.96
CA THR A 141 9.55 3.38 44.22
C THR A 141 11.03 2.99 44.19
N ILE A 142 11.48 2.31 43.13
CA ILE A 142 12.88 1.88 43.00
C ILE A 142 13.85 3.07 42.91
N ILE A 143 13.48 4.12 42.15
CA ILE A 143 14.30 5.33 42.02
C ILE A 143 14.42 6.03 43.38
N ALA A 144 13.32 6.15 44.12
CA ALA A 144 13.30 6.75 45.45
C ALA A 144 14.14 5.94 46.47
N GLU A 145 14.01 4.61 46.48
CA GLU A 145 14.74 3.73 47.40
C GLU A 145 16.24 3.69 47.12
N LYS A 146 16.65 3.70 45.84
CA LYS A 146 18.05 3.54 45.44
C LYS A 146 18.77 4.87 45.18
N GLY A 147 18.02 5.97 45.06
CA GLY A 147 18.58 7.30 44.78
C GLY A 147 19.28 7.39 43.41
N PHE A 148 18.80 6.64 42.41
CA PHE A 148 19.39 6.66 41.08
C PHE A 148 19.31 8.06 40.48
N LYS A 149 20.45 8.58 40.00
CA LYS A 149 20.46 9.80 39.19
C LYS A 149 20.11 9.45 37.76
N ALA A 150 19.45 10.36 37.04
CA ALA A 150 19.10 10.16 35.64
C ALA A 150 20.32 9.76 34.78
N GLU A 151 21.50 10.31 35.09
CA GLU A 151 22.79 10.03 34.44
C GLU A 151 23.27 8.57 34.60
N THR A 152 22.73 7.85 35.56
CA THR A 152 23.12 6.46 35.89
C THR A 152 22.14 5.42 35.37
N ILE A 153 21.04 5.84 34.75
CA ILE A 153 20.02 4.95 34.20
C ILE A 153 20.36 4.69 32.73
N PHE A 154 20.79 3.46 32.45
CA PHE A 154 21.08 3.01 31.09
C PHE A 154 19.99 2.04 30.62
N ASN A 155 19.46 2.27 29.42
CA ASN A 155 18.60 1.30 28.77
C ASN A 155 19.47 0.14 28.27
N LEU A 156 19.27 -1.04 28.82
CA LEU A 156 19.90 -2.28 28.37
C LEU A 156 18.80 -3.12 27.71
N ASP A 157 18.60 -2.92 26.41
CA ASP A 157 17.79 -3.86 25.62
C ASP A 157 18.67 -5.00 25.12
N ALA A 158 18.10 -6.21 25.06
CA ALA A 158 18.84 -7.45 24.92
C ALA A 158 19.72 -7.48 23.64
N THR A 159 21.03 -7.35 23.80
CA THR A 159 22.01 -7.82 22.81
C THR A 159 22.06 -9.34 22.88
N GLY A 160 21.42 -10.02 21.93
CA GLY A 160 21.50 -11.47 21.79
C GLY A 160 22.92 -11.94 21.46
N LEU A 161 23.48 -12.81 22.29
CA LEU A 161 24.57 -13.68 21.87
C LEU A 161 23.96 -14.82 21.04
N SER A 162 23.96 -14.69 19.71
CA SER A 162 23.67 -15.83 18.83
C SER A 162 24.97 -16.54 18.47
N VAL A 163 25.16 -17.76 18.96
CA VAL A 163 26.13 -18.69 18.36
C VAL A 163 25.46 -19.26 17.11
N VAL A 164 25.78 -18.68 15.95
CA VAL A 164 25.47 -19.31 14.66
C VAL A 164 26.57 -20.36 14.45
N ALA A 165 26.18 -21.64 14.54
CA ALA A 165 26.98 -22.76 14.06
C ALA A 165 26.67 -23.01 12.58
#